data_AF-A0A8S0THX3-F1
#
_entry.id   AF-A0A8S0THX3-F1
#
_cell.length_a   1.000
_cell.length_b   1.000
_cell.length_c   1.000
_cell.angle_alpha   90.00
_cell.angle_beta   90.00
_cell.angle_gamma   90.00
#
_symmetry.space_group_name_H-M   'P 1'
#
loop_
_entity.id
_entity.type
_entity.pdbx_description
1 polymer ?
#
loop_
_entity_poly.entity_id
_entity_poly.type
_entity_poly.pdbx_seq_one_letter_code
_entity_poly.pdbx_strand_id
1 'polypeptide(L)' 'MASICSCIIYLIFTLFLFRLTHTCFNKCIENKYKESELNMGENSCIDRCVSKYWQVTNLVGQLLGNNRPPM' A
#
# COMPACT_ATOMS: atom_id res chain seq x y z
N MET A 1 -29.43 3.26 -1.49
CA MET A 1 -28.19 3.96 -1.89
C MET A 1 -27.07 3.87 -0.85
N ALA A 2 -27.32 4.14 0.44
CA ALA A 2 -26.26 4.14 1.47
C ALA A 2 -25.51 2.79 1.64
N SER A 3 -26.21 1.65 1.65
CA SER A 3 -25.55 0.34 1.82
C SER A 3 -24.63 -0.07 0.66
N ILE A 4 -24.94 0.38 -0.57
CA ILE A 4 -24.12 0.08 -1.75
C ILE A 4 -22.83 0.91 -1.71
N CYS A 5 -22.91 2.17 -1.29
CA CYS A 5 -21.73 3.03 -1.14
C CYS A 5 -20.78 2.51 -0.05
N SER A 6 -21.32 2.03 1.08
CA SER A 6 -20.53 1.37 2.12
C SER A 6 -19.83 0.11 1.61
N CYS A 7 -20.53 -0.76 0.87
CA CYS A 7 -19.91 -1.96 0.28
C CYS A 7 -18.79 -1.62 -0.71
N ILE A 8 -18.98 -0.61 -1.57
CA ILE A 8 -17.94 -0.19 -2.53
C ILE A 8 -16.71 0.37 -1.79
N ILE A 9 -16.90 1.21 -0.78
CA ILE A 9 -15.80 1.75 0.03
C ILE A 9 -15.04 0.63 0.74
N TYR A 10 -15.75 -0.33 1.37
CA TYR A 10 -15.12 -1.50 2.00
C TYR A 10 -14.36 -2.36 0.99
N LEU A 11 -14.93 -2.60 -0.19
CA LEU A 11 -14.26 -3.40 -1.24
C LEU A 11 -12.97 -2.71 -1.72
N ILE A 12 -13.03 -1.41 -2.01
CA ILE A 12 -11.87 -0.63 -2.45
C ILE A 12 -10.79 -0.60 -1.36
N PHE A 13 -11.19 -0.39 -0.10
CA PHE A 13 -10.27 -0.36 1.03
C PHE A 13 -9.57 -1.72 1.21
N THR A 14 -10.32 -2.82 1.15
CA THR A 14 -9.76 -4.18 1.29
C THR A 14 -8.78 -4.49 0.16
N LEU A 15 -9.10 -4.10 -1.09
CA LEU A 15 -8.21 -4.24 -2.25
C LEU A 15 -6.92 -3.43 -2.10
N PHE A 16 -7.02 -2.19 -1.59
CA PHE A 16 -5.87 -1.34 -1.33
C PHE A 16 -4.95 -1.95 -0.28
N LEU A 17 -5.50 -2.40 0.85
CA LEU A 17 -4.72 -3.01 1.92
C LEU A 17 -4.01 -4.28 1.45
N PHE A 18 -4.68 -5.15 0.70
CA PHE A 18 -4.07 -6.37 0.18
C PHE A 18 -2.85 -6.08 -0.73
N ARG A 19 -2.94 -5.05 -1.58
CA ARG A 19 -1.82 -4.70 -2.47
C ARG A 19 -0.68 -4.00 -1.74
N LEU A 20 -1.01 -3.18 -0.73
CA LEU A 20 -0.04 -2.54 0.14
C LEU A 20 0.74 -3.58 0.95
N THR A 21 0.05 -4.53 1.59
CA THR A 21 0.70 -5.58 2.38
C THR A 21 1.56 -6.47 1.49
N HIS A 22 1.07 -6.91 0.33
CA HIS A 22 1.88 -7.73 -0.58
C HIS A 22 3.16 -7.01 -1.05
N THR A 23 3.05 -5.71 -1.39
CA THR A 23 4.20 -4.93 -1.86
C THR A 23 5.22 -4.68 -0.76
N CYS A 24 4.76 -4.30 0.44
CA CYS A 24 5.65 -4.02 1.56
C CYS A 24 6.21 -5.29 2.18
N PHE A 25 5.46 -6.39 2.19
CA PHE A 25 5.94 -7.69 2.61
C PHE A 25 7.05 -8.18 1.67
N ASN A 26 6.87 -8.09 0.35
CA ASN A 26 7.91 -8.50 -0.60
C ASN A 26 9.17 -7.61 -0.57
N LYS A 27 9.03 -6.32 -0.22
CA LYS A 27 10.15 -5.37 -0.12
C LYS A 27 10.90 -5.41 1.20
N CYS A 28 10.20 -5.61 2.31
CA CYS A 28 10.77 -5.54 3.65
C CYS A 28 11.06 -6.91 4.26
N ILE A 29 10.33 -7.96 3.85
CA ILE A 29 10.57 -9.33 4.28
C ILE A 29 11.24 -10.08 3.12
N GLU A 30 12.57 -10.11 3.13
CA GLU A 30 13.35 -10.85 2.13
C GLU A 30 13.24 -12.37 2.36
N ASN A 31 13.27 -13.15 1.27
CA ASN A 31 13.10 -14.62 1.22
C ASN A 31 14.07 -15.46 2.10
N LYS A 32 15.01 -14.83 2.80
CA LYS A 32 15.84 -15.51 3.80
C LYS A 32 15.13 -15.40 5.16
N TYR A 33 14.13 -16.25 5.37
CA TYR A 33 13.61 -16.57 6.70
C TYR A 33 14.74 -17.15 7.57
N LYS A 34 15.59 -16.27 8.12
CA LYS A 34 16.68 -16.66 9.01
C LYS A 34 16.21 -16.77 10.46
N GLU A 35 15.16 -16.05 10.84
CA GLU A 35 14.59 -16.06 12.20
C GLU A 35 13.07 -15.86 12.17
N SER A 36 12.37 -16.43 13.15
CA SER A 36 10.91 -16.38 13.29
C SER A 36 10.40 -15.10 13.98
N GLU A 37 11.27 -14.13 14.27
CA GLU A 37 10.93 -12.88 14.94
C GLU A 37 11.11 -11.68 14.01
N LEU A 38 10.07 -10.84 13.92
CA LEU A 38 10.10 -9.59 13.16
C LEU A 38 11.15 -8.66 13.79
N ASN A 39 12.22 -8.40 13.06
CA ASN A 39 13.33 -7.61 13.58
C ASN A 39 12.95 -6.12 13.59
N MET A 40 13.47 -5.32 14.53
CA MET A 40 13.15 -3.88 14.65
C MET A 40 13.37 -3.10 13.33
N GLY A 41 14.29 -3.59 12.48
CA GLY A 41 14.56 -3.06 11.13
C GLY A 41 13.44 -3.28 10.11
N GLU A 42 12.67 -4.37 10.23
CA GLU A 42 11.54 -4.67 9.33
C GLU A 42 10.35 -3.75 9.62
N ASN A 43 10.07 -3.47 10.90
CA ASN A 43 9.04 -2.49 11.30
C ASN A 43 9.33 -1.09 10.74
N SER A 44 10.59 -0.64 10.78
CA SER A 44 10.97 0.66 10.21
C SER A 44 10.93 0.67 8.68
N CYS A 45 11.22 -0.47 8.03
CA CYS A 45 11.05 -0.61 6.58
C CYS A 45 9.58 -0.53 6.16
N ILE A 46 8.67 -1.19 6.89
CA ILE A 46 7.24 -1.20 6.59
C ILE A 46 6.67 0.23 6.63
N ASP A 47 6.98 1.02 7.66
CA ASP A 47 6.54 2.42 7.76
C ASP A 47 7.00 3.26 6.55
N ARG A 48 8.29 3.15 6.19
CA ARG A 48 8.84 3.83 4.99
C ARG A 48 8.17 3.35 3.71
N CYS A 49 7.88 2.04 3.61
CA CYS A 49 7.22 1.46 2.45
C CYS A 49 5.79 2.01 2.28
N VAL A 50 5.02 2.08 3.36
CA VAL A 50 3.66 2.65 3.36
C VAL A 50 3.69 4.11 2.92
N SER A 51 4.61 4.91 3.48
CA SER A 51 4.75 6.32 3.13
C SER A 51 5.06 6.51 1.64
N LYS A 52 6.00 5.74 1.08
CA LYS A 52 6.32 5.77 -0.36
C LYS A 52 5.17 5.28 -1.23
N TYR A 53 4.51 4.19 -0.84
CA TYR A 53 3.39 3.63 -1.57
C TYR A 53 2.23 4.61 -1.66
N TRP A 54 1.94 5.34 -0.57
CA TRP A 54 0.91 6.38 -0.56
C TRP A 54 1.25 7.55 -1.48
N GLN A 55 2.50 8.04 -1.46
CA GLN A 55 2.94 9.11 -2.36
C GLN A 55 2.74 8.75 -3.84
N VAL A 56 3.18 7.54 -4.24
CA VAL A 56 3.01 7.08 -5.62
C VAL A 56 1.54 6.84 -5.96
N THR A 57 0.76 6.29 -5.04
CA THR A 57 -0.68 6.05 -5.26
C THR A 57 -1.43 7.36 -5.48
N ASN A 58 -1.10 8.41 -4.73
CA ASN A 58 -1.69 9.74 -4.94
C ASN A 58 -1.26 10.34 -6.29
N LEU A 59 0.01 10.21 -6.66
CA LEU A 59 0.49 10.68 -7.96
C LEU A 59 -0.21 9.97 -9.12
N VAL A 60 -0.33 8.65 -9.05
CA VAL A 60 -1.03 7.83 -10.03
C VAL A 60 -2.53 8.17 -10.06
N GLY A 61 -3.14 8.42 -8.90
CA GLY A 61 -4.52 8.90 -8.80
C GLY A 61 -4.73 10.26 -9.47
N GLN A 62 -3.77 11.19 -9.31
CA GLN A 62 -3.79 12.48 -10.00
C GLN A 62 -3.63 12.32 -11.51
N LEU A 63 -2.71 11.48 -11.97
CA LEU A 63 -2.47 11.19 -13.38
C LEU A 63 -3.65 10.50 -14.08
N LEU A 64 -4.31 9.56 -13.38
CA LEU A 64 -5.47 8.84 -13.91
C LEU A 64 -6.75 9.67 -13.84
N GLY A 65 -6.89 10.53 -12.81
CA GLY A 65 -8.05 11.42 -12.64
C GLY A 65 -7.98 12.67 -13.51
N ASN A 66 -6.78 13.19 -13.74
CA ASN A 66 -6.47 14.28 -14.66
C ASN A 66 -5.30 13.82 -15.53
N ASN A 67 -5.48 13.66 -16.84
CA ASN A 67 -4.42 13.40 -17.81
C ASN A 67 -3.40 14.58 -17.89
N ARG A 68 -2.72 14.91 -16.80
CA ARG A 68 -1.82 16.05 -16.66
C ARG A 68 -0.57 15.60 -15.90
N PRO A 69 0.60 15.56 -16.54
CA PRO A 69 1.83 15.12 -15.90
C PRO A 69 2.19 16.06 -14.74
N PRO A 70 2.76 15.53 -13.64
CA PRO A 70 3.31 16.37 -12.57
C PRO A 70 4.44 17.23 -13.14
N MET A 71 4.37 18.55 -12.92
CA MET A 71 5.51 19.46 -13.05
C MET A 71 6.40 19.36 -11.81
#